data_AF-A0A352K0B9-F1
#
_entry.id   AF-A0A352K0B9-F1
#
_cell.length_a   1.000
_cell.length_b   1.000
_cell.length_c   1.000
_cell.angle_alpha   90.00
_cell.angle_beta   90.00
_cell.angle_gamma   90.00
#
_symmetry.space_group_name_H-M   'P 1'
#
loop_
_entity.id
_entity.type
_entity.pdbx_description
1 polymer ?
#
loop_
_entity_poly.entity_id
_entity_poly.type
_entity_poly.pdbx_seq_one_letter_code
_entity_poly.pdbx_strand_id
1 'polypeptide(L)' 'MHKNGDELPVWLIWKHEGWLVQLAIRSGARETRADGVLNDRLKLFVKAPPIEGRANQTIIAA' A
#
# COMPACT_ATOMS: atom_id res chain seq x y z
N MET A 1 -11.71 1.72 -28.87
CA MET A 1 -11.55 0.41 -28.21
C MET A 1 -10.33 0.48 -27.31
N HIS A 2 -10.50 0.77 -26.01
CA HIS A 2 -9.42 0.61 -25.03
C HIS A 2 -9.46 -0.83 -24.54
N LYS A 3 -8.45 -1.62 -24.92
CA LYS A 3 -8.25 -2.99 -24.42
C LYS A 3 -7.77 -2.92 -22.97
N ASN A 4 -8.72 -2.71 -22.05
CA ASN A 4 -8.49 -2.90 -20.64
C ASN A 4 -8.86 -4.35 -20.29
N GLY A 5 -7.97 -5.29 -20.62
CA GLY A 5 -7.95 -6.59 -19.96
C GLY A 5 -7.35 -6.41 -18.57
N ASP A 6 -8.05 -5.64 -17.72
CA ASP A 6 -7.64 -5.10 -16.42
C ASP A 6 -7.30 -6.24 -15.43
N GLU A 7 -6.11 -6.81 -15.54
CA GLU A 7 -5.53 -7.63 -14.48
C GLU A 7 -5.20 -6.69 -13.31
N LEU A 8 -5.89 -6.90 -12.17
CA LEU A 8 -5.68 -6.09 -10.98
C LEU A 8 -4.21 -6.11 -10.57
N PRO A 9 -3.67 -5.02 -9.99
CA PRO A 9 -2.33 -5.05 -9.42
C PRO A 9 -2.20 -6.21 -8.44
N VAL A 10 -1.08 -6.93 -8.46
CA VAL A 10 -0.85 -8.14 -7.64
C VAL A 10 -1.09 -7.95 -6.13
N TRP A 11 -0.92 -6.71 -5.65
CA TRP A 11 -1.12 -6.33 -4.25
C TRP A 11 -2.57 -6.00 -3.87
N LEU A 12 -3.49 -5.98 -4.84
CA LEU A 12 -4.91 -5.65 -4.65
C LEU A 12 -5.77 -6.88 -4.89
N ILE A 13 -6.40 -7.38 -3.83
CA ILE A 13 -7.11 -8.66 -3.86
C ILE A 13 -8.55 -8.42 -3.41
N TRP A 14 -9.53 -8.85 -4.22
CA TRP A 14 -10.92 -8.88 -3.78
C TRP A 14 -11.17 -10.08 -2.86
N LYS A 15 -11.59 -9.85 -1.62
CA LYS A 15 -11.93 -10.91 -0.64
C LYS A 15 -13.11 -10.49 0.23
N HIS A 16 -14.05 -11.41 0.46
CA HIS A 16 -15.13 -11.27 1.45
C HIS A 16 -15.79 -9.89 1.45
N GLU A 17 -16.28 -9.46 0.28
CA GLU A 17 -16.99 -8.19 0.07
C GLU A 17 -16.14 -6.92 0.25
N GLY A 18 -14.81 -7.05 0.26
CA GLY A 18 -13.90 -5.91 0.36
C GLY A 18 -12.60 -6.07 -0.40
N TRP A 19 -11.84 -4.98 -0.44
CA TRP A 19 -10.49 -4.94 -0.95
C TRP A 19 -9.49 -5.26 0.14
N LEU A 20 -8.73 -6.34 -0.04
CA LEU A 20 -7.51 -6.60 0.70
C LEU A 20 -6.34 -5.96 -0.05
N VAL A 21 -5.65 -5.03 0.61
CA VAL A 21 -4.46 -4.36 0.07
C VAL A 21 -3.23 -4.87 0.81
N GLN A 22 -2.27 -5.45 0.07
CA GLN A 22 -1.01 -5.91 0.63
C GLN A 22 0.05 -4.82 0.54
N LEU A 23 0.55 -4.36 1.68
CA LEU A 23 1.51 -3.25 1.77
C LEU A 23 2.89 -3.72 2.24
N ALA A 24 3.95 -3.18 1.63
CA ALA A 24 5.33 -3.23 2.13
C ALA A 24 5.69 -1.83 2.67
N ILE A 25 5.53 -1.65 3.97
CA ILE A 25 5.62 -0.33 4.63
C ILE A 25 7.08 0.03 4.94
N ARG A 26 7.44 1.29 4.66
CA ARG A 26 8.69 1.93 5.08
C ARG A 26 8.36 3.24 5.82
N SER A 27 8.46 3.22 7.14
CA SER A 27 8.32 4.40 8.01
C SER A 27 9.56 5.29 7.98
N GLY A 28 9.46 6.49 8.53
CA GLY A 28 10.57 7.47 8.57
C GLY A 28 10.76 8.23 7.27
N ALA A 29 9.79 8.17 6.34
CA ALA A 29 9.86 8.90 5.08
C ALA A 29 9.56 10.40 5.28
N ARG A 30 10.05 11.23 4.36
CA ARG A 30 9.75 12.68 4.33
C ARG A 30 8.29 12.95 3.98
N GLU A 31 7.71 12.11 3.13
CA GLU A 31 6.35 12.20 2.61
C GLU A 31 5.74 10.80 2.47
N THR A 32 4.41 10.71 2.53
CA THR A 32 3.69 9.46 2.30
C THR A 32 3.49 9.28 0.81
N ARG A 33 4.02 8.19 0.24
CA ARG A 33 3.96 7.93 -1.20
C ARG A 33 4.07 6.44 -1.53
N ALA A 34 3.35 6.01 -2.56
CA ALA A 34 3.53 4.70 -3.17
C ALA A 34 4.77 4.69 -4.07
N ASP A 35 5.51 3.57 -4.08
CA ASP A 35 6.77 3.41 -4.82
C ASP A 35 6.84 2.02 -5.48
N GLY A 36 5.88 1.73 -6.35
CA GLY A 36 5.84 0.47 -7.11
C GLY A 36 5.59 -0.76 -6.25
N VAL A 37 6.02 -1.92 -6.77
CA VAL A 37 5.77 -3.24 -6.17
C VAL A 37 7.06 -3.82 -5.59
N LEU A 38 6.98 -4.36 -4.38
CA LEU A 38 8.05 -5.09 -3.71
C LEU A 38 7.50 -6.41 -3.17
N ASN A 39 7.98 -7.54 -3.70
CA ASN A 39 7.56 -8.89 -3.30
C ASN A 39 6.03 -9.04 -3.29
N ASP A 40 5.39 -8.70 -4.41
CA ASP A 40 3.93 -8.73 -4.61
C ASP A 40 3.10 -7.79 -3.72
N ARG A 41 3.75 -6.85 -3.03
CA ARG A 41 3.10 -5.84 -2.19
C ARG A 41 3.31 -4.45 -2.73
N LEU A 42 2.35 -3.56 -2.53
CA LEU A 42 2.53 -2.14 -2.82
C LEU A 42 3.54 -1.57 -1.82
N LYS A 43 4.69 -1.11 -2.31
CA LYS A 43 5.69 -0.46 -1.47
C LYS A 43 5.18 0.93 -1.10
N LEU A 44 5.03 1.17 0.19
CA LEU A 44 4.48 2.41 0.72
C LEU A 44 5.48 3.05 1.66
N PHE A 45 6.00 4.21 1.27
CA PHE A 45 6.70 5.10 2.20
C PHE A 45 5.67 5.87 3.00
N VAL A 46 5.85 5.93 4.31
CA VAL A 46 4.93 6.60 5.22
C VAL A 46 5.67 7.67 6.00
N LYS A 47 5.14 8.90 5.96
CA LYS A 47 5.59 10.01 6.81
C LYS A 47 5.10 9.80 8.24
N ALA A 48 5.71 8.82 8.90
CA ALA A 48 5.48 8.48 10.29
C ALA A 48 6.83 8.25 10.98
N PRO A 49 6.96 8.48 12.30
CA PRO A 49 8.15 8.10 13.05
C PRO A 49 8.50 6.62 12.83
N PRO A 50 9.80 6.24 12.80
CA PRO A 50 10.26 4.85 12.65
C PRO A 50 10.11 4.08 13.98
N ILE A 51 8.92 4.18 14.57
CA ILE A 51 8.54 3.52 15.81
C ILE A 51 7.43 2.53 15.45
N GLU A 52 7.50 1.35 16.05
CA GLU A 52 6.51 0.30 15.85
C GLU A 52 5.08 0.84 16.00
N GLY A 53 4.19 0.43 15.09
CA GLY A 53 2.77 0.82 15.09
C GLY A 53 2.44 2.21 14.57
N ARG A 54 3.36 3.18 14.54
CA ARG A 54 3.06 4.56 14.08
C ARG A 54 2.67 4.63 12.61
N ALA A 55 3.33 3.86 11.74
CA ALA A 55 2.96 3.81 10.33
C ALA A 55 1.52 3.32 10.12
N ASN A 56 1.07 2.33 10.90
CA ASN A 56 -0.28 1.80 10.82
C ASN A 56 -1.32 2.86 11.24
N GLN A 57 -1.04 3.58 12.32
CA GLN A 57 -1.90 4.69 12.76
C GLN A 57 -2.03 5.77 11.68
N THR A 58 -0.92 6.13 11.02
CA THR A 58 -0.93 7.11 9.93
C THR A 58 -1.71 6.61 8.71
N ILE A 59 -1.62 5.32 8.37
CA ILE A 59 -2.35 4.74 7.23
C ILE A 59 -3.87 4.74 7.48
N ILE A 60 -4.30 4.44 8.71
CA ILE A 60 -5.74 4.36 9.05
C ILE A 60 -6.36 5.75 9.23
N ALA A 61 -5.57 6.75 9.64
CA ALA A 61 -6.05 8.11 9.91
C ALA A 61 -6.04 9.04 8.70
N ALA A 62 -5.46 8.62 7.57
CA ALA A 62 -5.40 9.38 6.32
C ALA A 62 -6.69 9.20 5.51
#